data_AF-A0A2V8FQ75-F1
#
_entry.id   AF-A0A2V8FQ75-F1
#
_cell.length_a   1.000
_cell.length_b   1.000
_cell.length_c   1.000
_cell.angle_alpha   90.00
_cell.angle_beta   90.00
_cell.angle_gamma   90.00
#
_symmetry.space_group_name_H-M   'P 1'
#
loop_
_entity.id
_entity.type
_entity.pdbx_description
1 polymer ?
#
loop_
_entity_poly.entity_id
_entity_poly.type
_entity_poly.pdbx_seq_one_letter_code
_entity_poly.pdbx_strand_id
1 'polypeptide(L)' 'MTRTGPGRIDYQVTVEDQSTWTKPWTASLHLTRVQWPIYEYACHEGNGVPMLGILGGARAAERAAGNK' A
#
# COMPACT_ATOMS: atom_id res chain seq x y z
N MET A 1 -8.70 18.12 6.46
CA MET A 1 -8.75 17.37 7.73
C MET A 1 -9.19 18.34 8.82
N THR A 2 -10.27 18.03 9.54
CA THR A 2 -10.91 18.94 10.50
C THR A 2 -11.07 18.25 11.86
N ARG A 3 -10.54 18.85 12.93
CA ARG A 3 -10.73 18.31 14.28
C ARG A 3 -12.12 18.71 14.80
N THR A 4 -12.96 17.74 15.10
CA THR A 4 -14.35 17.95 15.56
C THR A 4 -14.55 17.76 17.06
N GLY A 5 -13.53 17.29 17.79
CA GLY A 5 -13.58 17.20 19.24
C GLY A 5 -12.30 16.66 19.89
N PRO A 6 -12.32 16.41 21.22
CA PRO A 6 -11.19 15.84 21.97
C PRO A 6 -10.93 14.38 21.56
N GLY A 7 -10.24 14.19 20.43
CA GLY A 7 -9.93 12.87 19.88
C GLY A 7 -10.82 12.45 18.70
N ARG A 8 -11.50 13.38 18.05
CA ARG A 8 -12.20 13.14 16.78
C ARG A 8 -11.67 14.04 15.68
N ILE A 9 -11.44 13.45 14.52
CA ILE A 9 -10.98 14.15 13.33
C ILE A 9 -11.75 13.62 12.13
N ASP A 10 -12.32 14.53 11.35
CA ASP A 10 -12.95 14.21 10.08
C ASP A 10 -11.93 14.43 8.97
N TYR A 11 -11.66 13.35 8.24
CA TYR A 11 -10.80 13.35 7.07
C TYR A 11 -11.66 13.18 5.82
N GLN A 12 -11.61 14.17 4.93
CA GLN A 12 -12.36 14.17 3.69
C GLN A 12 -11.42 14.27 2.51
N VAL A 13 -11.73 13.51 1.46
CA VAL A 13 -11.01 13.52 0.18
C VAL A 13 -12.04 13.56 -0.93
N THR A 14 -11.91 14.52 -1.83
CA THR A 14 -12.71 14.60 -3.05
C THR A 14 -11.88 14.10 -4.22
N VAL A 15 -12.46 13.22 -5.03
CA VAL A 15 -11.85 12.72 -6.27
C VAL A 15 -12.53 13.42 -7.45
N GLU A 16 -11.75 14.23 -8.17
CA GLU A 16 -12.20 15.02 -9.32
C GLU A 16 -11.57 14.50 -10.62
N ASP A 17 -11.81 13.23 -10.94
CA ASP A 17 -11.30 12.61 -12.16
C ASP A 17 -12.46 12.18 -13.08
N GLN A 18 -12.70 12.99 -14.11
CA GLN A 18 -13.74 12.75 -15.12
C GLN A 18 -13.35 11.69 -16.16
N SER A 19 -12.07 11.34 -16.27
CA SER A 19 -11.62 10.28 -17.18
C SER A 19 -11.93 8.90 -16.62
N THR A 20 -11.93 8.77 -15.30
CA THR A 20 -12.25 7.54 -14.58
C THR A 20 -13.71 7.48 -14.11
N TRP A 21 -14.29 8.60 -13.66
CA TRP A 21 -15.60 8.63 -13.00
C TRP A 21 -16.60 9.55 -13.70
N THR A 22 -17.89 9.18 -13.66
CA THR A 22 -18.98 9.95 -14.29
C THR A 22 -19.32 11.26 -13.56
N LYS A 23 -18.90 11.39 -12.30
CA LYS A 23 -19.04 12.62 -11.50
C LYS A 23 -18.03 12.64 -10.36
N PRO A 24 -17.60 13.82 -9.89
CA PRO A 24 -16.82 13.95 -8.66
C PRO A 24 -17.57 13.36 -7.47
N TRP A 25 -16.81 12.81 -6.53
CA TRP A 25 -17.35 12.26 -5.30
C TRP A 25 -16.38 12.47 -4.14
N THR A 26 -16.90 12.45 -2.91
CA THR A 26 -16.12 12.73 -1.69
C THR A 26 -16.22 11.55 -0.74
N ALA A 27 -15.08 10.98 -0.33
CA ALA A 27 -14.99 10.06 0.80
C ALA A 27 -14.81 10.84 2.10
N SER A 28 -15.45 10.35 3.17
CA SER A 28 -15.28 10.87 4.54
C SER A 28 -14.92 9.74 5.50
N LEU A 29 -13.81 9.88 6.21
CA LEU A 29 -13.38 9.01 7.30
C LEU A 29 -13.46 9.77 8.63
N HIS A 30 -14.21 9.22 9.58
CA HIS A 30 -14.30 9.75 10.94
C HIS A 30 -13.28 9.03 11.81
N LEU A 31 -12.14 9.67 12.03
CA LEU A 31 -11.04 9.11 12.81
C LEU A 31 -11.28 9.37 14.30
N THR A 32 -11.17 8.31 15.09
CA THR A 32 -11.18 8.39 16.55
C THR A 32 -9.79 8.11 17.10
N ARG A 33 -9.42 8.78 18.20
CA ARG A 33 -8.13 8.57 18.85
C ARG A 33 -8.06 7.15 19.40
N VAL A 34 -7.03 6.41 19.00
CA VAL A 34 -6.67 5.11 19.57
C VAL A 34 -5.45 5.27 20.50
N GLN A 35 -5.35 4.41 21.51
CA GLN A 35 -4.22 4.40 22.46
C GLN A 35 -3.07 3.50 22.00
N TRP A 36 -3.31 2.65 21.00
CA TRP A 36 -2.32 1.73 20.45
C TRP A 36 -1.48 2.40 19.36
N PRO A 37 -0.23 1.94 19.15
CA PRO A 37 0.59 2.42 18.05
C PRO A 37 -0.13 2.23 16.72
N ILE A 38 -0.15 3.29 15.90
CA ILE A 38 -0.57 3.19 14.51
C ILE A 38 0.68 2.77 13.73
N TYR A 39 0.64 1.56 13.18
CA TYR A 39 1.70 1.09 12.28
C TYR A 39 1.39 1.59 10.88
N GLU A 40 2.42 2.10 10.20
CA GLU A 40 2.34 2.37 8.77
C GLU A 40 2.07 1.05 8.04
N TYR A 41 1.06 1.04 7.17
CA TYR A 41 0.92 -0.04 6.20
C TYR A 41 1.99 0.16 5.13
N ALA A 42 3.24 -0.13 5.45
CA ALA A 42 4.24 -0.39 4.45
C ALA A 42 3.87 -1.74 3.81
N CYS A 43 3.84 -1.84 2.49
CA CYS A 43 3.78 -3.12 1.82
C CYS A 43 4.91 -4.01 2.36
N HIS A 44 4.62 -4.83 3.37
CA HIS A 44 5.42 -5.99 3.78
C HIS A 44 5.24 -7.10 2.74
N GLU A 45 5.35 -6.74 1.46
CA GLU A 45 5.60 -7.69 0.40
C GLU A 45 6.93 -8.31 0.77
N GLY A 46 6.86 -9.47 1.43
CA GLY A 46 7.99 -10.21 1.98
C GLY A 46 8.89 -10.76 0.89
N ASN A 47 9.37 -9.90 0.00
CA ASN A 47 10.18 -10.17 -1.17
C ASN A 47 11.54 -10.77 -0.79
N GLY A 48 12.04 -10.54 0.43
CA GLY A 48 13.36 -11.03 0.85
C GLY A 48 13.54 -12.54 0.71
N VAL A 49 12.57 -13.35 1.18
CA VAL A 49 12.67 -14.82 1.13
C VAL A 49 12.37 -15.39 -0.27
N PRO A 50 11.28 -15.00 -0.95
CA PRO A 50 10.97 -15.46 -2.31
C PRO A 50 12.02 -15.06 -3.36
N MET A 51 12.64 -13.88 -3.22
CA MET A 51 13.67 -13.41 -4.17
C MET A 51 14.88 -14.33 -4.20
N LEU A 52 15.27 -14.94 -3.08
CA LEU A 52 16.36 -15.92 -3.05
C LEU A 52 16.05 -17.14 -3.91
N GLY A 53 14.81 -17.65 -3.84
CA GLY A 53 14.36 -18.77 -4.67
C GLY A 53 14.29 -18.42 -6.15
N ILE A 54 13.70 -17.26 -6.49
CA ILE A 54 13.55 -16.78 -7.87
C ILE A 54 14.93 -16.55 -8.52
N LEU A 55 15.82 -15.82 -7.84
CA LEU A 55 17.17 -15.57 -8.35
C LEU A 55 18.00 -16.85 -8.39
N GLY A 56 17.85 -17.74 -7.40
CA GLY A 56 18.51 -19.04 -7.41
C GLY A 56 18.14 -19.90 -8.63
N GLY A 57 16.84 -19.96 -8.95
CA GLY A 57 16.34 -20.65 -10.15
C GLY A 57 16.89 -20.04 -11.45
N ALA A 58 16.91 -18.71 -11.55
CA ALA A 58 17.47 -18.01 -12.70
C ALA A 58 18.97 -18.33 -12.89
N ARG A 59 19.77 -18.30 -11.82
CA ARG A 59 21.21 -18.64 -11.88
C ARG A 59 21.47 -20.10 -12.25
N ALA A 60 20.61 -21.02 -11.80
CA ALA A 60 20.70 -22.42 -12.20
C ALA A 60 20.45 -22.59 -13.71
N ALA A 61 19.46 -21.88 -14.26
CA ALA A 61 19.17 -21.88 -15.70
C ALA A 61 20.33 -21.28 -16.53
N GLU A 62 20.93 -20.17 -16.08
CA GLU A 62 22.11 -19.56 -16.72
C GLU A 62 23.29 -20.54 -16.78
N ARG A 63 23.59 -21.24 -15.68
CA ARG A 63 24.67 -22.24 -15.62
C ARG A 63 24.42 -23.42 -16.56
N ALA A 64 23.17 -23.89 -16.65
CA ALA A 64 22.81 -24.97 -17.56
C ALA A 64 22.92 -24.55 -19.04
N ALA A 65 22.63 -23.29 -19.35
CA ALA A 65 22.73 -22.75 -20.70
C ALA A 65 24.19 -22.47 -21.12
N GLY A 66 25.05 -22.02 -20.20
CA GLY A 66 26.47 -21.73 -20.46
C GLY A 66 27.40 -22.94 -20.45
N ASN A 67 26.90 -24.14 -20.11
CA ASN A 67 27.64 -25.40 -20.12
C ASN A 67 27.33 -26.25 -21.38
N LYS A 68 26.84 -25.61 -22.44
CA LYS A 68 26.73 -26.12 -23.81
C LYS A 68 27.77 -25.42 -24.68
#